data_AF-A0A3D6EC32-F1
#
_entry.id   AF-A0A3D6EC32-F1
#
_cell.length_a   1.000
_cell.length_b   1.000
_cell.length_c   1.000
_cell.angle_alpha   90.00
_cell.angle_beta   90.00
_cell.angle_gamma   90.00
#
_symmetry.space_group_name_H-M   'P 1'
#
loop_
_entity.id
_entity.type
_entity.pdbx_description
1 polymer ?
#
loop_
_entity_poly.entity_id
_entity_poly.type
_entity_poly.pdbx_seq_one_letter_code
_entity_poly.pdbx_strand_id
1 'polypeptide(L)' 'MKCASLLAGFLTGAAIGAALGILFAPEKGEDTRSKINDVLRENGIKLSREDMENLVNKIAAKLKLDKAVERED' A
#
# COMPACT_ATOMS: atom_id res chain seq x y z
N MET A 1 5.12 43.03 10.71
CA MET A 1 5.85 42.04 11.54
C MET A 1 5.11 40.70 11.71
N LYS A 2 3.78 40.68 11.97
CA LYS A 2 3.04 39.43 12.28
C LYS A 2 2.87 38.45 11.11
N CYS A 3 2.60 38.94 9.90
CA CYS A 3 2.38 38.07 8.73
C CYS A 3 3.64 37.31 8.29
N ALA A 4 4.82 37.94 8.39
CA ALA A 4 6.10 37.29 8.05
C ALA A 4 6.41 36.11 8.98
N SER A 5 6.13 36.25 10.27
CA SER A 5 6.30 35.17 11.24
C SER A 5 5.34 34.00 11.01
N LEU A 6 4.13 34.28 10.53
CA LEU A 6 3.14 33.24 10.20
C LEU A 6 3.57 32.42 8.97
N LEU A 7 4.07 33.10 7.93
CA LEU A 7 4.59 32.46 6.72
C LEU A 7 5.82 31.61 7.02
N ALA A 8 6.74 32.09 7.86
CA ALA A 8 7.91 31.32 8.28
C ALA A 8 7.53 30.06 9.08
N GLY A 9 6.55 30.17 9.99
CA GLY A 9 6.02 29.02 10.73
C GLY A 9 5.34 28.00 9.83
N PHE A 10 4.55 28.45 8.85
CA PHE A 10 3.89 27.58 7.88
C PHE A 10 4.90 26.83 7.00
N LEU A 11 5.91 27.53 6.47
CA LEU A 11 6.97 26.90 5.66
C LEU A 11 7.75 25.85 6.46
N THR A 12 8.04 26.14 7.73
CA THR A 12 8.73 25.19 8.62
C THR A 12 7.86 23.96 8.90
N GLY A 13 6.57 24.16 9.22
CA GLY A 13 5.63 23.07 9.42
C GLY A 13 5.39 22.24 8.17
N ALA A 14 5.27 22.89 7.00
CA ALA A 14 5.09 22.23 5.71
C ALA A 14 6.33 21.41 5.31
N ALA A 15 7.54 21.90 5.58
CA ALA A 15 8.77 21.16 5.31
C ALA A 15 8.84 19.88 6.17
N ILE A 16 8.56 19.98 7.47
CA ILE A 16 8.53 18.83 8.38
C ILE A 16 7.43 17.83 7.96
N GLY A 17 6.23 18.35 7.64
CA GLY A 17 5.11 17.54 7.18
C GLY A 17 5.39 16.81 5.87
N ALA A 18 6.03 17.46 4.90
CA ALA A 18 6.42 16.86 3.63
C ALA A 18 7.51 15.80 3.82
N ALA A 19 8.51 16.07 4.66
CA ALA A 19 9.56 15.10 4.96
C ALA A 19 8.99 13.81 5.58
N LEU A 20 8.10 13.95 6.57
CA LEU A 20 7.40 12.82 7.18
C LEU A 20 6.48 12.12 6.18
N GLY A 21 5.73 12.89 5.39
CA GLY A 21 4.83 12.35 4.36
C GLY A 21 5.56 11.50 3.32
N ILE A 22 6.75 11.92 2.89
CA ILE A 22 7.58 11.16 1.95
C ILE A 22 8.21 9.94 2.64
N LEU A 23 8.70 10.07 3.87
CA LEU A 23 9.33 8.95 4.59
C LEU A 23 8.35 7.79 4.85
N PHE A 24 7.11 8.12 5.19
CA PHE A 24 6.05 7.14 5.42
C PHE A 24 5.27 6.79 4.15
N ALA A 25 5.58 7.42 3.00
CA ALA A 25 4.90 7.09 1.75
C ALA A 25 5.23 5.64 1.36
N PRO A 26 4.22 4.79 1.13
CA PRO A 26 4.45 3.45 0.63
C PRO A 26 4.98 3.51 -0.81
N GLU A 27 5.77 2.51 -1.19
CA GLU A 27 6.18 2.33 -2.59
C GLU A 27 4.95 2.13 -3.48
N LYS A 28 5.07 2.49 -4.77
CA LYS A 28 3.97 2.30 -5.70
C LYS A 28 3.66 0.81 -5.83
N GLY A 29 2.36 0.49 -5.90
CA GLY A 29 1.91 -0.90 -5.99
C GLY A 29 2.44 -1.64 -7.23
N GLU A 30 2.75 -0.94 -8.31
CA GLU A 30 3.39 -1.51 -9.51
C GLU A 30 4.79 -2.07 -9.19
N ASP A 31 5.61 -1.28 -8.49
CA ASP A 31 6.98 -1.64 -8.11
C ASP A 31 6.96 -2.78 -7.09
N THR A 32 6.05 -2.72 -6.12
CA THR A 32 5.86 -3.80 -5.14
C THR A 32 5.46 -5.11 -5.82
N ARG A 33 4.55 -5.09 -6.81
CA ARG A 33 4.18 -6.29 -7.58
C ARG A 33 5.35 -6.83 -8.42
N SER A 34 6.16 -5.94 -9.01
CA SER A 34 7.37 -6.35 -9.73
C SER A 34 8.35 -7.04 -8.78
N LYS A 35 8.69 -6.41 -7.65
CA LYS A 35 9.58 -6.98 -6.64
C LYS A 35 9.10 -8.34 -6.13
N ILE A 36 7.80 -8.49 -5.90
CA ILE A 36 7.20 -9.78 -5.51
C ILE A 36 7.45 -10.84 -6.59
N ASN A 37 7.16 -10.54 -7.86
CA ASN A 37 7.40 -11.46 -8.97
C ASN A 37 8.88 -11.82 -9.13
N ASP A 38 9.78 -10.86 -8.90
CA ASP A 38 11.23 -11.09 -8.97
C ASP A 38 11.69 -12.05 -7.87
N VAL A 39 11.30 -11.81 -6.61
CA VAL A 39 11.60 -12.70 -5.48
C VAL A 39 10.99 -14.09 -5.69
N LEU A 40 9.77 -14.19 -6.21
CA LEU A 40 9.13 -15.47 -6.52
C LEU A 40 9.88 -16.25 -7.60
N ARG A 41 10.36 -15.57 -8.64
CA ARG A 41 11.16 -16.15 -9.72
C ARG A 41 12.51 -16.66 -9.24
N GLU A 42 13.19 -15.91 -8.37
CA GLU A 42 14.44 -16.34 -7.72
C GLU A 42 14.24 -17.60 -6.87
N ASN A 43 13.08 -17.75 -6.23
CA ASN A 43 12.71 -18.93 -5.45
C ASN A 43 12.13 -20.08 -6.30
N GLY A 44 12.13 -19.98 -7.63
CA GLY A 44 11.67 -21.03 -8.55
C GLY A 44 10.16 -21.15 -8.71
N ILE A 45 9.37 -20.24 -8.13
CA ILE A 45 7.91 -20.21 -8.23
C ILE A 45 7.52 -19.31 -9.40
N LYS A 46 7.12 -19.90 -10.53
CA LYS A 46 6.53 -19.16 -11.65
C LYS A 46 5.05 -18.91 -11.37
N LEU A 47 4.73 -17.77 -10.76
CA LEU A 47 3.36 -17.27 -10.68
C LEU A 47 3.01 -16.56 -11.99
N SER A 48 2.13 -17.16 -12.80
CA SER A 48 1.52 -16.48 -13.94
C SER A 48 0.54 -15.41 -13.46
N ARG A 49 0.24 -14.41 -14.30
CA ARG A 49 -0.76 -13.36 -13.98
C ARG A 49 -2.12 -13.98 -13.64
N GLU A 50 -2.48 -15.06 -14.33
CA GLU A 50 -3.71 -15.83 -14.08
C GLU A 50 -3.72 -16.50 -12.69
N ASP A 51 -2.58 -17.04 -12.25
CA ASP A 51 -2.49 -17.69 -10.95
C ASP A 51 -2.63 -16.69 -9.80
N MET A 52 -2.05 -15.49 -9.97
CA MET A 52 -2.19 -14.41 -9.00
C MET A 52 -3.65 -13.93 -8.91
N GLU A 53 -4.36 -13.77 -10.04
CA GLU A 53 -5.79 -13.45 -10.04
C GLU A 53 -6.63 -14.54 -9.38
N ASN A 54 -6.32 -15.83 -9.64
CA ASN A 54 -7.00 -16.94 -9.00
C ASN A 54 -6.80 -16.98 -7.47
N LEU A 55 -5.61 -16.62 -6.97
CA LEU A 55 -5.34 -16.48 -5.53
C LEU A 55 -6.14 -15.34 -4.93
N VAL A 56 -6.16 -14.17 -5.58
CA VAL A 56 -6.95 -13.00 -5.13
C VAL A 56 -8.43 -13.35 -5.08
N ASN A 57 -8.95 -14.04 -6.09
CA ASN A 57 -10.34 -14.48 -6.14
C ASN A 57 -10.68 -15.48 -5.02
N LYS A 58 -9.79 -16.43 -4.72
CA LYS A 58 -9.97 -17.37 -3.60
C LYS A 58 -9.94 -16.67 -2.24
N ILE A 59 -9.05 -15.70 -2.05
CA ILE A 59 -8.98 -14.90 -0.81
C ILE A 59 -10.24 -14.05 -0.67
N ALA A 60 -10.66 -13.37 -1.74
CA ALA A 60 -11.88 -12.56 -1.74
C ALA A 60 -13.13 -13.41 -1.48
N ALA A 61 -13.20 -14.63 -2.02
CA ALA A 61 -14.27 -15.57 -1.73
C ALA A 61 -14.28 -15.97 -0.25
N LYS A 62 -13.12 -16.32 0.34
CA LYS A 62 -13.02 -16.63 1.77
C LYS A 62 -13.44 -15.45 2.66
N LEU A 63 -12.98 -14.24 2.35
CA LEU A 63 -13.37 -13.04 3.12
C LEU A 63 -14.88 -12.74 3.01
N LYS A 64 -15.51 -13.05 1.87
CA LYS A 64 -16.97 -12.92 1.71
C LYS A 64 -17.72 -14.00 2.49
N LEU A 65 -17.18 -15.22 2.54
CA LEU A 65 -17.71 -16.31 3.36
C LEU A 65 -17.60 -15.97 4.85
N ASP A 66 -16.45 -15.54 5.33
CA ASP A 66 -16.25 -15.14 6.73
C ASP A 66 -17.17 -13.97 7.12
N LYS A 67 -17.36 -13.00 6.22
CA LYS A 67 -18.32 -11.90 6.42
C LYS A 67 -19.80 -12.31 6.35
N ALA A 68 -20.12 -13.39 5.66
CA ALA A 68 -21.48 -13.93 5.62
C ALA A 68 -21.77 -14.74 6.89
N VAL A 69 -20.76 -15.42 7.44
CA VAL A 69 -20.84 -16.13 8.72
C VAL A 69 -21.05 -15.14 9.88
N GLU A 70 -20.38 -13.98 9.89
CA GLU A 70 -20.60 -12.93 10.91
C GLU A 70 -21.98 -12.23 10.86
N ARG A 71 -22.83 -12.54 9.86
CA ARG A 71 -24.17 -11.93 9.70
C ARG A 71 -25.31 -12.83 10.16
N GLU A 72 -25.04 -14.09 10.52
CA GLU A 72 -26.06 -15.08 10.90
C GLU A 72 -26.17 -15.31 12.42
N ASP A 73 -25.35 -14.59 13.23
CA ASP A 73 -25.40 -14.54 14.70
C ASP A 73 -25.89 -13.17 15.24
#